data_AF-A0A428WSJ5-F1
#
_entry.id   AF-A0A428WSJ5-F1
#
_cell.length_a   1.000
_cell.length_b   1.000
_cell.length_c   1.000
_cell.angle_alpha   90.00
_cell.angle_beta   90.00
_cell.angle_gamma   90.00
#
_symmetry.space_group_name_H-M   'P 1'
#
loop_
_entity.id
_entity.type
_entity.pdbx_description
1 polymer ?
#
loop_
_entity_poly.entity_id
_entity_poly.type
_entity_poly.pdbx_seq_one_letter_code
_entity_poly.pdbx_strand_id
1 'polypeptide(L)'
;MTSASPALPVAGLDDLTTESRMIATPWSRMVRGIGLGQYPIGYDPVAAERIRHTFDLLAAKVPPANSYTLFSRLLADLILNVADPAADFSRVDVGSAVGSIVDAVRSEENPYYRVTAGSILMDAFAKLGLDHKLLVNEWMDFPAEILAATDQIRPDRIKDENSGRHGDYERLSACTAVFLALGQLGLADRLVTGERDHVREALDLLERIPAPFFRGRGGSMLLSVVSLLGYDRYLFDGPRDYLKEVLDHLDRADELNLPPAFPQPMTEAFGKIYPLLTMLNAIAMSGRAEYLTYRKDRLAEAKDLLGRIDPVERTHMALYYLVALHNLGRLSAEVPDLDAFVEDVLGQWDQADPGANFFRNGIAYPYMIETAMVTGRPDLITARGLDRLAGSYPDLDRTDLDRANRPYPFSYALNMLGEIGAVDRLYVPSARYGGRSAVAWVVDHLSDGGREEGNRLSMLDHALVSYALRLRGRDRAETELFRNFRFRLAS
;
A
#
# COMPACT_ATOMS: atom_id res chain seq x y z
N MET A 1 -19.70 29.73 -4.11
CA MET A 1 -18.22 29.83 -4.15
C MET A 1 -17.73 28.75 -5.10
N THR A 2 -17.13 29.14 -6.22
CA THR A 2 -16.50 28.20 -7.16
C THR A 2 -15.34 27.52 -6.43
N SER A 3 -15.52 26.26 -6.02
CA SER A 3 -14.44 25.49 -5.41
C SER A 3 -13.37 25.25 -6.49
N ALA A 4 -12.20 25.82 -6.32
CA ALA A 4 -11.05 25.45 -7.15
C ALA A 4 -10.80 23.95 -6.99
N SER A 5 -10.56 23.25 -8.10
CA SER A 5 -10.15 21.85 -8.09
C SER A 5 -8.87 21.69 -7.26
N PRO A 6 -8.69 20.56 -6.54
CA PRO A 6 -7.48 20.34 -5.75
C PRO A 6 -6.24 20.39 -6.65
N ALA A 7 -5.17 21.01 -6.16
CA ALA A 7 -3.88 20.96 -6.84
C ALA A 7 -3.32 19.54 -6.70
N LEU A 8 -3.21 18.82 -7.81
CA LEU A 8 -2.72 17.45 -7.82
C LEU A 8 -1.19 17.41 -7.75
N PRO A 9 -0.61 16.36 -7.14
CA PRO A 9 0.83 16.17 -7.11
C PRO A 9 1.44 15.71 -8.45
N VAL A 10 0.62 15.24 -9.39
CA VAL A 10 1.03 14.77 -10.73
C VAL A 10 0.06 15.32 -11.78
N ALA A 11 0.53 15.58 -13.02
CA ALA A 11 -0.35 16.06 -14.09
C ALA A 11 -1.00 14.93 -14.91
N GLY A 12 -0.51 13.70 -14.77
CA GLY A 12 -1.04 12.51 -15.47
C GLY A 12 -0.14 11.29 -15.30
N LEU A 13 -0.46 10.22 -16.04
CA LEU A 13 0.22 8.92 -15.92
C LEU A 13 1.71 9.00 -16.28
N ASP A 14 2.07 9.86 -17.23
CA ASP A 14 3.45 10.05 -17.69
C ASP A 14 4.35 10.70 -16.62
N ASP A 15 3.77 11.41 -15.65
CA ASP A 15 4.49 12.05 -14.54
C ASP A 15 4.71 11.11 -13.34
N LEU A 16 4.16 9.88 -13.39
CA LEU A 16 4.31 8.95 -12.29
C LEU A 16 5.76 8.47 -12.16
N THR A 17 6.29 8.57 -10.94
CA THR A 17 7.60 8.01 -10.59
C THR A 17 7.60 6.48 -10.70
N THR A 18 8.76 5.84 -10.82
CA THR A 18 8.81 4.37 -10.87
C THR A 18 8.18 3.75 -9.63
N GLU A 19 8.44 4.31 -8.43
CA GLU A 19 7.81 3.85 -7.19
C GLU A 19 6.27 3.87 -7.29
N SER A 20 5.71 4.98 -7.81
CA SER A 20 4.26 5.16 -7.96
C SER A 20 3.68 4.26 -9.05
N ARG A 21 4.43 3.96 -10.10
CA ARG A 21 4.02 3.03 -11.17
C ARG A 21 4.04 1.57 -10.70
N MET A 22 4.98 1.21 -9.83
CA MET A 22 5.08 -0.14 -9.27
C MET A 22 4.07 -0.37 -8.13
N ILE A 23 3.91 0.61 -7.25
CA ILE A 23 3.06 0.57 -6.05
C ILE A 23 1.97 1.62 -6.18
N ALA A 24 1.11 1.46 -7.20
CA ALA A 24 0.18 2.51 -7.58
C ALA A 24 -1.02 2.68 -6.66
N THR A 25 -1.44 1.63 -5.95
CA THR A 25 -2.76 1.63 -5.30
C THR A 25 -2.68 1.83 -3.80
N PRO A 26 -3.74 2.37 -3.16
CA PRO A 26 -3.72 2.62 -1.72
C PRO A 26 -3.67 1.32 -0.92
N TRP A 27 -4.11 0.20 -1.51
CA TRP A 27 -4.09 -1.10 -0.83
C TRP A 27 -2.69 -1.55 -0.44
N SER A 28 -1.70 -1.40 -1.32
CA SER A 28 -0.32 -1.76 -1.00
C SER A 28 0.22 -0.87 0.12
N ARG A 29 -0.08 0.43 0.09
CA ARG A 29 0.35 1.38 1.12
C ARG A 29 -0.31 1.08 2.46
N MET A 30 -1.64 1.00 2.50
CA MET A 30 -2.40 0.85 3.75
C MET A 30 -2.32 -0.55 4.34
N VAL A 31 -2.35 -1.61 3.52
CA VAL A 31 -2.40 -3.00 4.02
C VAL A 31 -1.01 -3.61 4.20
N ARG A 32 -0.03 -3.20 3.39
CA ARG A 32 1.33 -3.79 3.41
C ARG A 32 2.41 -2.84 3.91
N GLY A 33 2.11 -1.56 4.10
CA GLY A 33 3.11 -0.59 4.56
C GLY A 33 4.24 -0.36 3.55
N ILE A 34 4.04 -0.67 2.27
CA ILE A 34 5.05 -0.45 1.22
C ILE A 34 4.65 0.77 0.37
N GLY A 35 5.64 1.55 -0.06
CA GLY A 35 5.38 2.77 -0.84
C GLY A 35 4.75 3.90 -0.03
N LEU A 36 4.97 3.94 1.29
CA LEU A 36 4.48 5.03 2.13
C LEU A 36 5.18 6.34 1.77
N GLY A 37 4.46 7.46 1.83
CA GLY A 37 5.07 8.76 1.54
C GLY A 37 5.29 9.05 0.06
N GLN A 38 4.59 8.41 -0.86
CA GLN A 38 4.58 8.84 -2.27
C GLN A 38 4.13 10.31 -2.39
N TYR A 39 4.57 10.98 -3.46
CA TYR A 39 4.25 12.39 -3.74
C TYR A 39 4.69 13.36 -2.61
N PRO A 40 6.01 13.53 -2.39
CA PRO A 40 6.52 14.41 -1.36
C PRO A 40 6.14 15.87 -1.60
N ILE A 41 5.86 16.58 -0.52
CA ILE A 41 5.52 18.00 -0.46
C ILE A 41 6.49 18.71 0.49
N GLY A 42 6.44 20.05 0.50
CA GLY A 42 7.17 20.83 1.48
C GLY A 42 6.65 20.57 2.90
N TYR A 43 7.52 20.78 3.90
CA TYR A 43 7.11 20.70 5.30
C TYR A 43 5.97 21.68 5.58
N ASP A 44 4.93 21.19 6.24
CA ASP A 44 3.77 21.96 6.67
C ASP A 44 3.60 21.80 8.19
N PRO A 45 3.79 22.87 8.99
CA PRO A 45 3.68 22.78 10.43
C PRO A 45 2.26 22.42 10.91
N VAL A 46 1.21 22.81 10.17
CA VAL A 46 -0.17 22.48 10.51
C VAL A 46 -0.43 20.99 10.28
N ALA A 47 0.09 20.45 9.17
CA ALA A 47 0.07 19.01 8.90
C ALA A 47 0.83 18.22 9.99
N ALA A 48 2.03 18.68 10.36
CA ALA A 48 2.85 18.05 11.39
C ALA A 48 2.13 18.02 12.75
N GLU A 49 1.49 19.13 13.15
CA GLU A 49 0.68 19.21 14.38
C GLU A 49 -0.53 18.27 14.33
N ARG A 50 -1.23 18.19 13.20
CA ARG A 50 -2.36 17.25 13.01
C ARG A 50 -1.94 15.79 13.18
N ILE A 51 -0.78 15.41 12.65
CA ILE A 51 -0.23 14.05 12.79
C ILE A 51 0.07 13.76 14.26
N ARG A 52 0.82 14.64 14.93
CA ARG A 52 1.16 14.51 16.37
C ARG A 52 -0.11 14.43 17.24
N HIS A 53 -1.06 15.33 17.01
CA HIS A 53 -2.34 15.33 17.71
C HIS A 53 -3.11 14.02 17.52
N THR A 54 -3.11 13.45 16.33
CA THR A 54 -3.79 12.16 16.07
C THR A 54 -3.12 11.03 16.86
N PHE A 55 -1.78 10.99 16.91
CA PHE A 55 -1.07 10.01 17.75
C PHE A 55 -1.28 10.23 19.25
N ASP A 56 -1.46 11.47 19.71
CA ASP A 56 -1.82 11.75 21.10
C ASP A 56 -3.23 11.24 21.45
N LEU A 57 -4.19 11.43 20.55
CA LEU A 57 -5.53 10.84 20.71
C LEU A 57 -5.47 9.30 20.73
N LEU A 58 -4.67 8.69 19.85
CA LEU A 58 -4.47 7.24 19.81
C LEU A 58 -3.81 6.74 21.09
N ALA A 59 -2.77 7.40 21.58
CA ALA A 59 -2.10 7.03 22.83
C ALA A 59 -2.99 7.14 24.08
N ALA A 60 -4.03 8.00 24.04
CA ALA A 60 -5.03 8.08 25.09
C ALA A 60 -6.03 6.91 25.06
N LYS A 61 -6.20 6.24 23.92
CA LYS A 61 -7.15 5.12 23.73
C LYS A 61 -6.51 3.75 23.71
N VAL A 62 -5.29 3.68 23.19
CA VAL A 62 -4.52 2.45 23.01
C VAL A 62 -3.38 2.48 24.03
N PRO A 63 -3.26 1.47 24.91
CA PRO A 63 -2.24 1.49 25.94
C PRO A 63 -0.85 1.47 25.30
N PRO A 64 0.18 2.02 25.98
CA PRO A 64 1.57 1.98 25.52
C PRO A 64 2.11 0.56 25.21
N ALA A 65 1.44 -0.48 25.71
CA ALA A 65 1.74 -1.87 25.40
C ALA A 65 1.46 -2.27 23.94
N ASN A 66 0.71 -1.47 23.16
CA ASN A 66 0.62 -1.67 21.71
C ASN A 66 1.91 -1.16 21.05
N SER A 67 2.85 -2.07 20.86
CA SER A 67 4.19 -1.79 20.31
C SER A 67 4.14 -1.29 18.88
N TYR A 68 3.15 -1.69 18.06
CA TYR A 68 3.01 -1.23 16.67
C TYR A 68 2.65 0.25 16.56
N THR A 69 1.65 0.71 17.33
CA THR A 69 1.26 2.12 17.37
C THR A 69 2.36 2.98 18.01
N LEU A 70 3.05 2.45 19.04
CA LEU A 70 4.22 3.12 19.62
C LEU A 70 5.35 3.29 18.59
N PHE A 71 5.69 2.21 17.87
CA PHE A 71 6.66 2.25 16.76
C PHE A 71 6.29 3.36 15.77
N SER A 72 5.04 3.38 15.32
CA SER A 72 4.57 4.29 14.28
C SER A 72 4.59 5.74 14.74
N ARG A 73 4.23 6.01 16.01
CA ARG A 73 4.35 7.33 16.64
C ARG A 73 5.81 7.79 16.68
N LEU A 74 6.71 6.96 17.21
CA LEU A 74 8.12 7.31 17.35
C LEU A 74 8.77 7.56 15.98
N LEU A 75 8.43 6.75 14.99
CA LEU A 75 8.89 6.93 13.62
C LEU A 75 8.35 8.23 13.01
N ALA A 76 7.05 8.51 13.16
CA ALA A 76 6.46 9.76 12.68
C ALA A 76 7.11 10.98 13.32
N ASP A 77 7.36 10.96 14.64
CA ASP A 77 8.05 12.04 15.33
C ASP A 77 9.48 12.25 14.80
N LEU A 78 10.23 11.17 14.57
CA LEU A 78 11.55 11.24 13.94
C LEU A 78 11.46 11.86 12.53
N ILE A 79 10.53 11.39 11.70
CA ILE A 79 10.32 11.92 10.34
C ILE A 79 10.04 13.42 10.39
N LEU A 80 9.11 13.86 11.23
CA LEU A 80 8.71 15.26 11.33
C LEU A 80 9.87 16.13 11.82
N ASN A 81 10.64 15.66 12.80
CA ASN A 81 11.81 16.38 13.30
C ASN A 81 12.93 16.47 12.24
N VAL A 82 13.10 15.42 11.42
CA VAL A 82 14.08 15.41 10.31
C VAL A 82 13.62 16.27 9.12
N ALA A 83 12.32 16.43 8.93
CA ALA A 83 11.75 17.20 7.84
C ALA A 83 11.62 18.70 8.16
N ASP A 84 11.58 19.08 9.44
CA ASP A 84 11.36 20.46 9.87
C ASP A 84 12.58 21.34 9.55
N PRO A 85 12.45 22.36 8.68
CA PRO A 85 13.55 23.26 8.34
C PRO A 85 13.99 24.15 9.51
N ALA A 86 13.16 24.29 10.56
CA ALA A 86 13.47 25.04 11.77
C ALA A 86 14.05 24.17 12.89
N ALA A 87 14.15 22.85 12.70
CA ALA A 87 14.70 21.97 13.72
C ALA A 87 16.21 22.21 13.93
N ASP A 88 16.59 22.41 15.19
CA ASP A 88 17.99 22.41 15.60
C ASP A 88 18.48 20.97 15.77
N PHE A 89 19.02 20.40 14.69
CA PHE A 89 19.55 19.03 14.68
C PHE A 89 20.68 18.79 15.70
N SER A 90 21.34 19.83 16.20
CA SER A 90 22.34 19.67 17.28
C SER A 90 21.72 19.24 18.61
N ARG A 91 20.39 19.39 18.75
CA ARG A 91 19.62 19.02 19.94
C ARG A 91 18.81 17.73 19.78
N VAL A 92 18.78 17.16 18.57
CA VAL A 92 18.08 15.91 18.30
C VAL A 92 19.10 14.77 18.37
N ASP A 93 19.05 13.98 19.44
CA ASP A 93 19.79 12.72 19.50
C ASP A 93 19.10 11.68 18.61
N VAL A 94 19.45 11.71 17.33
CA VAL A 94 18.93 10.76 16.33
C VAL A 94 19.27 9.32 16.72
N GLY A 95 20.44 9.06 17.30
CA GLY A 95 20.83 7.71 17.72
C GLY A 95 19.90 7.14 18.80
N SER A 96 19.62 7.93 19.84
CA SER A 96 18.68 7.54 20.90
C SER A 96 17.23 7.38 20.38
N ALA A 97 16.78 8.28 19.50
CA ALA A 97 15.46 8.18 18.88
C ALA A 97 15.33 6.88 18.06
N VAL A 98 16.35 6.55 17.28
CA VAL A 98 16.39 5.33 16.46
C VAL A 98 16.43 4.07 17.34
N GLY A 99 17.21 4.07 18.42
CA GLY A 99 17.21 2.97 19.40
C GLY A 99 15.81 2.70 19.97
N SER A 100 15.08 3.76 20.33
CA SER A 100 13.71 3.65 20.86
C SER A 100 12.73 3.07 19.83
N ILE A 101 12.87 3.45 18.55
CA ILE A 101 12.04 2.90 17.48
C ILE A 101 12.35 1.42 17.27
N VAL A 102 13.64 1.03 17.25
CA VAL A 102 14.07 -0.36 17.10
C VAL A 102 13.55 -1.23 18.25
N ASP A 103 13.59 -0.73 19.49
CA ASP A 103 13.06 -1.45 20.64
C ASP A 103 11.54 -1.63 20.57
N ALA A 104 10.81 -0.64 20.06
CA ALA A 104 9.37 -0.76 19.79
C ALA A 104 9.09 -1.83 18.73
N VAL A 105 9.86 -1.88 17.63
CA VAL A 105 9.74 -2.95 16.62
C VAL A 105 10.01 -4.33 17.24
N ARG A 106 11.07 -4.47 18.03
CA ARG A 106 11.42 -5.75 18.70
C ARG A 106 10.34 -6.25 19.66
N SER A 107 9.59 -5.32 20.24
CA SER A 107 8.49 -5.59 21.16
C SER A 107 7.19 -6.03 20.46
N GLU A 108 7.11 -6.00 19.12
CA GLU A 108 5.99 -6.56 18.38
C GLU A 108 6.05 -8.08 18.37
N GLU A 109 5.12 -8.75 19.05
CA GLU A 109 5.12 -10.21 19.22
C GLU A 109 4.81 -10.96 17.92
N ASN A 110 3.99 -10.39 17.04
CA ASN A 110 3.64 -11.01 15.78
C ASN A 110 4.77 -10.82 14.75
N PRO A 111 5.39 -11.90 14.24
CA PRO A 111 6.53 -11.79 13.35
C PRO A 111 6.21 -11.09 12.03
N TYR A 112 4.97 -11.20 11.52
CA TYR A 112 4.56 -10.50 10.29
C TYR A 112 4.52 -8.98 10.50
N TYR A 113 3.93 -8.52 11.61
CA TYR A 113 3.90 -7.09 11.95
C TYR A 113 5.29 -6.56 12.29
N ARG A 114 6.11 -7.35 13.01
CA ARG A 114 7.51 -6.99 13.27
C ARG A 114 8.29 -6.75 11.99
N VAL A 115 8.20 -7.67 11.01
CA VAL A 115 8.88 -7.50 9.72
C VAL A 115 8.34 -6.30 8.95
N THR A 116 7.02 -6.09 8.98
CA THR A 116 6.38 -4.94 8.33
C THR A 116 6.87 -3.63 8.92
N ALA A 117 6.87 -3.48 10.25
CA ALA A 117 7.36 -2.30 10.95
C ALA A 117 8.85 -2.05 10.70
N GLY A 118 9.68 -3.10 10.76
CA GLY A 118 11.10 -3.00 10.43
C GLY A 118 11.35 -2.59 8.97
N SER A 119 10.54 -3.09 8.04
CA SER A 119 10.62 -2.70 6.62
C SER A 119 10.21 -1.24 6.41
N ILE A 120 9.17 -0.76 7.10
CA ILE A 120 8.75 0.66 7.09
C ILE A 120 9.85 1.55 7.65
N LEU A 121 10.51 1.16 8.75
CA LEU A 121 11.63 1.90 9.33
C LEU A 121 12.77 2.06 8.31
N MET A 122 13.18 0.96 7.68
CA MET A 122 14.25 0.95 6.68
C MET A 122 13.87 1.77 5.42
N ASP A 123 12.63 1.68 4.94
CA ASP A 123 12.11 2.51 3.84
C ASP A 123 12.14 4.01 4.19
N ALA A 124 11.67 4.36 5.39
CA ALA A 124 11.69 5.74 5.88
C ALA A 124 13.12 6.30 5.95
N PHE A 125 14.08 5.50 6.42
CA PHE A 125 15.49 5.88 6.45
C PHE A 125 16.04 6.21 5.06
N ALA A 126 15.78 5.33 4.09
CA ALA A 126 16.21 5.54 2.72
C ALA A 126 15.60 6.82 2.12
N LYS A 127 14.31 7.07 2.35
CA LYS A 127 13.59 8.26 1.87
C LYS A 127 14.03 9.56 2.54
N LEU A 128 14.40 9.49 3.82
CA LEU A 128 14.93 10.64 4.55
C LEU A 128 16.41 10.91 4.25
N GLY A 129 17.13 9.95 3.66
CA GLY A 129 18.58 10.05 3.45
C GLY A 129 19.37 9.98 4.74
N LEU A 130 18.87 9.24 5.75
CA LEU A 130 19.58 9.02 7.00
C LEU A 130 20.73 8.01 6.80
N ASP A 131 21.81 8.15 7.56
CA ASP A 131 22.95 7.23 7.49
C ASP A 131 22.52 5.84 7.96
N HIS A 132 22.66 4.83 7.08
CA HIS A 132 22.34 3.44 7.38
C HIS A 132 23.17 2.88 8.55
N LYS A 133 24.30 3.51 8.92
CA LYS A 133 25.11 3.12 10.10
C LYS A 133 24.37 3.21 11.43
N LEU A 134 23.29 3.99 11.47
CA LEU A 134 22.36 4.03 12.61
C LEU A 134 21.58 2.72 12.79
N LEU A 135 21.46 1.91 11.72
CA LEU A 135 20.83 0.59 11.72
C LEU A 135 21.84 -0.56 11.57
N VAL A 136 23.06 -0.27 11.12
CA VAL A 136 24.14 -1.24 10.86
C VAL A 136 25.47 -0.73 11.45
N ASN A 137 25.87 -1.29 12.58
CA ASN A 137 27.12 -0.96 13.27
C ASN A 137 27.63 -2.17 14.09
N GLU A 138 28.68 -1.98 14.88
CA GLU A 138 29.30 -3.05 15.67
C GLU A 138 28.37 -3.67 16.74
N TRP A 139 27.29 -2.98 17.12
CA TRP A 139 26.33 -3.41 18.15
C TRP A 139 24.99 -3.90 17.58
N MET A 140 24.69 -3.58 16.32
CA MET A 140 23.38 -3.82 15.72
C MET A 140 23.49 -4.06 14.21
N ASP A 141 22.88 -5.14 13.72
CA ASP A 141 22.57 -5.35 12.30
C ASP A 141 21.06 -5.54 12.15
N PHE A 142 20.32 -4.42 12.23
CA PHE A 142 18.86 -4.43 12.22
C PHE A 142 18.28 -5.01 10.90
N PRO A 143 18.81 -4.69 9.71
CA PRO A 143 18.33 -5.31 8.47
C PRO A 143 18.46 -6.84 8.47
N ALA A 144 19.56 -7.39 9.00
CA ALA A 144 19.73 -8.84 9.12
C ALA A 144 18.74 -9.46 10.13
N GLU A 145 18.50 -8.79 11.25
CA GLU A 145 17.51 -9.20 12.26
C GLU A 145 16.09 -9.30 11.66
N ILE A 146 15.68 -8.26 10.91
CA ILE A 146 14.36 -8.22 10.27
C ILE A 146 14.24 -9.27 9.16
N LEU A 147 15.31 -9.47 8.37
CA LEU A 147 15.33 -10.53 7.36
C LEU A 147 15.17 -11.92 7.99
N ALA A 148 15.88 -12.20 9.10
CA ALA A 148 15.76 -13.46 9.83
C ALA A 148 14.37 -13.66 10.47
N ALA A 149 13.70 -12.58 10.89
CA ALA A 149 12.35 -12.65 11.44
C ALA A 149 11.29 -13.18 10.45
N THR A 150 11.57 -13.12 9.13
CA THR A 150 10.68 -13.71 8.11
C THR A 150 10.51 -15.23 8.27
N ASP A 151 11.51 -15.93 8.82
CA ASP A 151 11.45 -17.39 9.05
C ASP A 151 10.49 -17.78 10.18
N GLN A 152 10.12 -16.83 11.04
CA GLN A 152 9.20 -17.06 12.16
C GLN A 152 7.73 -16.95 11.74
N ILE A 153 7.46 -16.42 10.55
CA ILE A 153 6.11 -16.28 10.00
C ILE A 153 5.61 -17.66 9.57
N ARG A 154 4.55 -18.14 10.22
CA ARG A 154 3.92 -19.43 9.94
C ARG A 154 2.82 -19.28 8.88
N PRO A 155 2.56 -20.31 8.06
CA PRO A 155 1.48 -20.29 7.10
C PRO A 155 0.10 -20.23 7.78
N ASP A 156 -0.89 -19.67 7.08
CA ASP A 156 -2.31 -19.61 7.47
C ASP A 156 -2.57 -19.03 8.87
N ARG A 157 -1.86 -17.97 9.27
CA ARG A 157 -2.06 -17.28 10.56
C ARG A 157 -2.99 -16.08 10.49
N ILE A 158 -3.31 -15.57 9.31
CA ILE A 158 -4.36 -14.56 9.12
C ILE A 158 -5.69 -15.11 9.66
N LYS A 159 -6.26 -14.38 10.63
CA LYS A 159 -7.58 -14.68 11.19
C LYS A 159 -8.66 -13.96 10.39
N ASP A 160 -9.08 -14.57 9.28
CA ASP A 160 -10.16 -14.08 8.43
C ASP A 160 -10.95 -15.23 7.78
N GLU A 161 -11.90 -14.87 6.91
CA GLU A 161 -12.74 -15.80 6.14
C GLU A 161 -11.99 -16.65 5.08
N ASN A 162 -10.66 -16.49 4.97
CA ASN A 162 -9.79 -17.17 4.00
C ASN A 162 -8.86 -18.21 4.63
N SER A 163 -9.15 -18.67 5.84
CA SER A 163 -8.41 -19.77 6.48
C SER A 163 -8.23 -20.97 5.53
N GLY A 164 -6.98 -21.43 5.37
CA GLY A 164 -6.59 -22.53 4.48
C GLY A 164 -6.43 -22.15 3.01
N ARG A 165 -6.67 -20.89 2.63
CA ARG A 165 -6.46 -20.37 1.26
C ARG A 165 -5.15 -19.60 1.12
N HIS A 166 -4.54 -19.18 2.23
CA HIS A 166 -3.36 -18.32 2.23
C HIS A 166 -2.06 -19.09 2.09
N GLY A 167 -1.90 -20.21 2.81
CA GLY A 167 -0.61 -20.88 2.93
C GLY A 167 0.47 -19.89 3.38
N ASP A 168 1.58 -19.82 2.64
CA ASP A 168 2.72 -18.93 2.92
C ASP A 168 2.55 -17.46 2.45
N TYR A 169 1.33 -17.01 2.14
CA TYR A 169 1.07 -15.66 1.60
C TYR A 169 1.57 -14.50 2.48
N GLU A 170 1.43 -14.59 3.81
CA GLU A 170 1.98 -13.57 4.72
C GLU A 170 3.51 -13.52 4.67
N ARG A 171 4.16 -14.68 4.66
CA ARG A 171 5.61 -14.78 4.59
C ARG A 171 6.14 -14.25 3.26
N LEU A 172 5.50 -14.60 2.14
CA LEU A 172 5.82 -14.05 0.82
C LEU A 172 5.72 -12.51 0.82
N SER A 173 4.65 -11.97 1.40
CA SER A 173 4.44 -10.53 1.48
C SER A 173 5.50 -9.84 2.35
N ALA A 174 5.88 -10.45 3.47
CA ALA A 174 6.93 -9.95 4.36
C ALA A 174 8.32 -10.00 3.69
N CYS A 175 8.66 -11.09 3.00
CA CYS A 175 9.88 -11.19 2.17
C CYS A 175 9.92 -10.08 1.13
N THR A 176 8.80 -9.81 0.46
CA THR A 176 8.69 -8.75 -0.54
C THR A 176 8.97 -7.37 0.07
N ALA A 177 8.40 -7.07 1.23
CA ALA A 177 8.62 -5.79 1.92
C ALA A 177 10.08 -5.61 2.37
N VAL A 178 10.68 -6.64 2.99
CA VAL A 178 12.07 -6.55 3.46
C VAL A 178 13.07 -6.50 2.30
N PHE A 179 12.81 -7.19 1.19
CA PHE A 179 13.68 -7.12 -0.01
C PHE A 179 13.66 -5.72 -0.60
N LEU A 180 12.47 -5.11 -0.71
CA LEU A 180 12.33 -3.75 -1.19
C LEU A 180 13.06 -2.77 -0.26
N ALA A 181 12.90 -2.91 1.06
CA ALA A 181 13.56 -2.05 2.04
C ALA A 181 15.10 -2.18 2.01
N LEU A 182 15.63 -3.41 1.91
CA LEU A 182 17.06 -3.66 1.72
C LEU A 182 17.58 -3.02 0.43
N GLY A 183 16.82 -3.14 -0.66
CA GLY A 183 17.15 -2.49 -1.93
C GLY A 183 17.25 -0.97 -1.81
N GLN A 184 16.30 -0.35 -1.12
CA GLN A 184 16.30 1.11 -0.93
C GLN A 184 17.44 1.60 -0.05
N LEU A 185 17.93 0.78 0.88
CA LEU A 185 19.13 1.05 1.67
C LEU A 185 20.45 0.74 0.94
N GLY A 186 20.40 0.20 -0.29
CA GLY A 186 21.60 -0.21 -1.03
C GLY A 186 22.23 -1.50 -0.49
N LEU A 187 21.46 -2.34 0.20
CA LEU A 187 21.87 -3.60 0.82
C LEU A 187 21.29 -4.84 0.11
N ALA A 188 20.89 -4.69 -1.16
CA ALA A 188 20.25 -5.75 -1.93
C ALA A 188 21.14 -6.99 -2.13
N ASP A 189 22.45 -6.82 -2.16
CA ASP A 189 23.44 -7.88 -2.32
C ASP A 189 23.38 -8.91 -1.20
N ARG A 190 22.98 -8.50 0.01
CA ARG A 190 22.76 -9.40 1.16
C ARG A 190 21.67 -10.45 0.94
N LEU A 191 20.81 -10.26 -0.06
CA LEU A 191 19.76 -11.23 -0.40
C LEU A 191 20.30 -12.47 -1.10
N VAL A 192 21.50 -12.38 -1.68
CA VAL A 192 22.11 -13.43 -2.51
C VAL A 192 23.56 -13.74 -2.15
N THR A 193 24.15 -12.98 -1.22
CA THR A 193 25.50 -13.21 -0.69
C THR A 193 25.41 -13.88 0.68
N GLY A 194 26.26 -14.89 0.91
CA GLY A 194 26.26 -15.69 2.15
C GLY A 194 25.82 -17.13 1.92
N GLU A 195 25.39 -17.79 3.00
CA GLU A 195 25.02 -19.22 2.98
C GLU A 195 23.61 -19.46 2.41
N ARG A 196 22.76 -18.44 2.40
CA ARG A 196 21.36 -18.53 1.97
C ARG A 196 21.11 -17.69 0.73
N ASP A 197 20.23 -18.20 -0.12
CA ASP A 197 19.72 -17.51 -1.29
C ASP A 197 18.28 -17.08 -1.00
N HIS A 198 18.13 -15.94 -0.34
CA HIS A 198 16.83 -15.46 0.13
C HIS A 198 15.87 -15.21 -1.03
N VAL A 199 16.39 -14.76 -2.17
CA VAL A 199 15.58 -14.56 -3.39
C VAL A 199 14.96 -15.89 -3.83
N ARG A 200 15.76 -16.96 -3.95
CA ARG A 200 15.25 -18.29 -4.32
C ARG A 200 14.27 -18.83 -3.28
N GLU A 201 14.61 -18.74 -2.00
CA GLU A 201 13.75 -19.22 -0.91
C GLU A 201 12.37 -18.54 -0.92
N ALA A 202 12.32 -17.23 -1.17
CA ALA A 202 11.07 -16.49 -1.26
C ALA A 202 10.25 -16.87 -2.50
N LEU A 203 10.90 -17.11 -3.65
CA LEU A 203 10.23 -17.57 -4.87
C LEU A 203 9.62 -18.96 -4.68
N ASP A 204 10.30 -19.86 -3.97
CA ASP A 204 9.79 -21.20 -3.66
C ASP A 204 8.54 -21.17 -2.75
N LEU A 205 8.28 -20.08 -2.02
CA LEU A 205 7.03 -19.93 -1.25
C LEU A 205 5.78 -19.86 -2.13
N LEU A 206 5.91 -19.46 -3.41
CA LEU A 206 4.77 -19.32 -4.32
C LEU A 206 4.00 -20.64 -4.48
N GLU A 207 4.68 -21.77 -4.52
CA GLU A 207 4.05 -23.10 -4.64
C GLU A 207 3.15 -23.45 -3.46
N ARG A 208 3.44 -22.87 -2.28
CA ARG A 208 2.75 -23.16 -1.02
C ARG A 208 1.56 -22.25 -0.78
N ILE A 209 1.22 -21.36 -1.73
CA ILE A 209 0.03 -20.51 -1.67
C ILE A 209 -1.07 -21.16 -2.53
N PRO A 210 -2.11 -21.77 -1.93
CA PRO A 210 -3.01 -22.65 -2.67
C PRO A 210 -3.96 -21.87 -3.59
N ALA A 211 -4.58 -20.79 -3.12
CA ALA A 211 -5.59 -20.10 -3.91
C ALA A 211 -4.94 -19.18 -4.97
N PRO A 212 -5.40 -19.22 -6.24
CA PRO A 212 -4.91 -18.38 -7.33
C PRO A 212 -4.93 -16.89 -7.00
N PHE A 213 -5.96 -16.42 -6.31
CA PHE A 213 -6.10 -15.03 -5.90
C PHE A 213 -4.90 -14.53 -5.08
N PHE A 214 -4.50 -15.27 -4.05
CA PHE A 214 -3.37 -14.88 -3.19
C PHE A 214 -2.02 -15.12 -3.87
N ARG A 215 -1.88 -16.21 -4.64
CA ARG A 215 -0.64 -16.52 -5.36
C ARG A 215 -0.33 -15.45 -6.41
N GLY A 216 -1.33 -15.05 -7.20
CA GLY A 216 -1.15 -14.00 -8.21
C GLY A 216 -0.87 -12.64 -7.59
N ARG A 217 -1.67 -12.21 -6.59
CA ARG A 217 -1.50 -10.89 -5.95
C ARG A 217 -0.19 -10.75 -5.17
N GLY A 218 0.18 -11.77 -4.41
CA GLY A 218 1.44 -11.78 -3.65
C GLY A 218 2.63 -11.97 -4.59
N GLY A 219 2.51 -12.93 -5.51
CA GLY A 219 3.57 -13.27 -6.45
C GLY A 219 3.92 -12.13 -7.38
N SER A 220 2.94 -11.41 -7.92
CA SER A 220 3.21 -10.25 -8.77
C SER A 220 4.09 -9.21 -8.10
N MET A 221 3.88 -8.96 -6.80
CA MET A 221 4.66 -7.96 -6.05
C MET A 221 6.09 -8.46 -5.81
N LEU A 222 6.26 -9.74 -5.40
CA LEU A 222 7.60 -10.32 -5.26
C LEU A 222 8.36 -10.31 -6.58
N LEU A 223 7.74 -10.79 -7.67
CA LEU A 223 8.34 -10.81 -9.01
C LEU A 223 8.76 -9.40 -9.44
N SER A 224 7.92 -8.39 -9.19
CA SER A 224 8.23 -6.99 -9.48
C SER A 224 9.43 -6.47 -8.68
N VAL A 225 9.53 -6.80 -7.39
CA VAL A 225 10.69 -6.44 -6.54
C VAL A 225 11.96 -7.15 -7.01
N VAL A 226 11.90 -8.45 -7.33
CA VAL A 226 13.06 -9.19 -7.83
C VAL A 226 13.57 -8.60 -9.13
N SER A 227 12.68 -8.23 -10.06
CA SER A 227 13.07 -7.50 -11.28
C SER A 227 13.61 -6.10 -11.01
N LEU A 228 13.00 -5.34 -10.09
CA LEU A 228 13.48 -4.02 -9.68
C LEU A 228 14.93 -4.08 -9.15
N LEU A 229 15.25 -5.12 -8.37
CA LEU A 229 16.58 -5.35 -7.80
C LEU A 229 17.60 -5.90 -8.80
N GLY A 230 17.22 -6.15 -10.05
CA GLY A 230 18.11 -6.69 -11.09
C GLY A 230 18.38 -8.19 -10.96
N TYR A 231 17.50 -8.92 -10.27
CA TYR A 231 17.64 -10.36 -10.01
C TYR A 231 16.81 -11.23 -10.99
N ASP A 232 16.55 -10.73 -12.20
CA ASP A 232 15.80 -11.41 -13.26
C ASP A 232 16.26 -12.85 -13.54
N ARG A 233 17.57 -13.14 -13.40
CA ARG A 233 18.12 -14.50 -13.60
C ARG A 233 17.46 -15.54 -12.70
N TYR A 234 16.98 -15.15 -11.52
CA TYR A 234 16.29 -16.04 -10.59
C TYR A 234 14.86 -16.34 -11.02
N LEU A 235 14.26 -15.45 -11.83
CA LEU A 235 12.90 -15.59 -12.33
C LEU A 235 12.84 -16.45 -13.59
N PHE A 236 13.83 -16.33 -14.47
CA PHE A 236 13.74 -16.81 -15.86
C PHE A 236 14.84 -17.78 -16.29
N ASP A 237 16.05 -17.64 -15.76
CA ASP A 237 17.24 -18.34 -16.27
C ASP A 237 17.58 -19.60 -15.46
N GLY A 238 16.77 -19.91 -14.44
CA GLY A 238 16.89 -21.09 -13.61
C GLY A 238 16.17 -22.33 -14.19
N PRO A 239 16.06 -23.42 -13.41
CA PRO A 239 15.29 -24.60 -13.80
C PRO A 239 13.77 -24.35 -13.84
N ARG A 240 13.33 -23.20 -13.31
CA ARG A 240 11.94 -22.80 -13.14
C ARG A 240 11.72 -21.43 -13.77
N ASP A 241 10.54 -21.26 -14.35
CA ASP A 241 10.05 -19.96 -14.83
C ASP A 241 8.88 -19.56 -13.92
N TYR A 242 9.20 -18.84 -12.84
CA TYR A 242 8.23 -18.52 -11.79
C TYR A 242 7.06 -17.68 -12.32
N LEU A 243 7.29 -16.85 -13.33
CA LEU A 243 6.24 -16.04 -13.93
C LEU A 243 5.26 -16.94 -14.70
N LYS A 244 5.74 -17.88 -15.53
CA LYS A 244 4.86 -18.88 -16.18
C LYS A 244 4.10 -19.72 -15.17
N GLU A 245 4.76 -20.18 -14.11
CA GLU A 245 4.12 -21.04 -13.12
C GLU A 245 2.99 -20.32 -12.37
N VAL A 246 3.14 -19.03 -12.08
CA VAL A 246 2.05 -18.23 -11.51
C VAL A 246 0.91 -18.06 -12.53
N LEU A 247 1.21 -17.75 -13.81
CA LEU A 247 0.19 -17.63 -14.86
C LEU A 247 -0.56 -18.95 -15.09
N ASP A 248 0.15 -20.09 -15.11
CA ASP A 248 -0.43 -21.42 -15.19
C ASP A 248 -1.36 -21.71 -14.01
N HIS A 249 -1.00 -21.26 -12.81
CA HIS A 249 -1.84 -21.41 -11.63
C HIS A 249 -3.10 -20.53 -11.69
N LEU A 250 -3.00 -19.32 -12.26
CA LEU A 250 -4.17 -18.48 -12.54
C LEU A 250 -5.10 -19.13 -13.57
N ASP A 251 -4.55 -19.74 -14.61
CA ASP A 251 -5.33 -20.41 -15.66
C ASP A 251 -6.13 -21.61 -15.14
N ARG A 252 -5.69 -22.21 -14.02
CA ARG A 252 -6.35 -23.33 -13.35
C ARG A 252 -7.35 -22.91 -12.27
N ALA A 253 -7.68 -21.62 -12.16
CA ALA A 253 -8.53 -21.14 -11.06
C ALA A 253 -9.89 -21.86 -10.95
N ASP A 254 -10.51 -22.15 -12.09
CA ASP A 254 -11.79 -22.87 -12.16
C ASP A 254 -11.64 -24.36 -11.81
N GLU A 255 -10.53 -24.98 -12.22
CA GLU A 255 -10.20 -26.37 -11.89
C GLU A 255 -9.96 -26.53 -10.38
N LEU A 256 -9.20 -25.59 -9.80
CA LEU A 256 -8.84 -25.62 -8.38
C LEU A 256 -10.02 -25.30 -7.46
N ASN A 257 -10.99 -24.50 -7.94
CA ASN A 257 -12.20 -24.13 -7.21
C ASN A 257 -11.92 -23.64 -5.77
N LEU A 258 -10.92 -22.77 -5.64
CA LEU A 258 -10.52 -22.13 -4.38
C LEU A 258 -10.74 -20.61 -4.46
N PRO A 259 -12.00 -20.14 -4.56
CA PRO A 259 -12.27 -18.71 -4.65
C PRO A 259 -11.93 -18.00 -3.33
N PRO A 260 -11.48 -16.74 -3.38
CA PRO A 260 -11.35 -15.93 -2.17
C PRO A 260 -12.73 -15.66 -1.57
N ALA A 261 -12.78 -15.51 -0.25
CA ALA A 261 -13.91 -14.96 0.46
C ALA A 261 -13.64 -13.48 0.78
N PHE A 262 -14.69 -12.68 0.74
CA PHE A 262 -14.65 -11.24 0.98
C PHE A 262 -15.64 -10.86 2.08
N PRO A 263 -15.39 -9.77 2.84
CA PRO A 263 -16.29 -9.33 3.89
C PRO A 263 -17.68 -8.90 3.40
N GLN A 264 -17.77 -8.49 2.13
CA GLN A 264 -19.03 -8.26 1.43
C GLN A 264 -19.04 -9.04 0.11
N PRO A 265 -20.22 -9.43 -0.41
CA PRO A 265 -20.33 -10.12 -1.69
C PRO A 265 -19.64 -9.34 -2.81
N MET A 266 -18.83 -10.05 -3.60
CA MET A 266 -18.15 -9.54 -4.77
C MET A 266 -18.47 -10.43 -5.98
N THR A 267 -18.43 -9.87 -7.18
CA THR A 267 -18.59 -10.65 -8.41
C THR A 267 -17.49 -11.70 -8.54
N GLU A 268 -17.79 -12.89 -9.06
CA GLU A 268 -16.78 -13.94 -9.27
C GLU A 268 -15.59 -13.45 -10.12
N ALA A 269 -15.87 -12.62 -11.13
CA ALA A 269 -14.85 -12.01 -11.98
C ALA A 269 -13.84 -11.15 -11.19
N PHE A 270 -14.24 -10.58 -10.05
CA PHE A 270 -13.35 -9.80 -9.18
C PHE A 270 -12.19 -10.65 -8.64
N GLY A 271 -12.48 -11.90 -8.26
CA GLY A 271 -11.47 -12.86 -7.77
C GLY A 271 -10.45 -13.27 -8.85
N LYS A 272 -10.78 -13.10 -10.13
CA LYS A 272 -9.92 -13.45 -11.27
C LYS A 272 -9.16 -12.23 -11.82
N ILE A 273 -9.83 -11.08 -11.94
CA ILE A 273 -9.23 -9.89 -12.52
C ILE A 273 -8.11 -9.32 -11.64
N TYR A 274 -8.30 -9.29 -10.32
CA TYR A 274 -7.33 -8.66 -9.43
C TYR A 274 -5.92 -9.29 -9.55
N PRO A 275 -5.72 -10.61 -9.36
CA PRO A 275 -4.41 -11.21 -9.56
C PRO A 275 -3.88 -11.06 -10.99
N LEU A 276 -4.76 -11.02 -12.01
CA LEU A 276 -4.34 -10.81 -13.39
C LEU A 276 -3.76 -9.40 -13.60
N LEU A 277 -4.45 -8.36 -13.14
CA LEU A 277 -3.99 -6.97 -13.31
C LEU A 277 -2.66 -6.72 -12.58
N THR A 278 -2.47 -7.31 -11.40
CA THR A 278 -1.18 -7.20 -10.70
C THR A 278 -0.08 -7.97 -11.44
N MET A 279 -0.40 -9.12 -12.04
CA MET A 279 0.54 -9.86 -12.89
C MET A 279 0.88 -9.13 -14.20
N LEU A 280 -0.06 -8.40 -14.82
CA LEU A 280 0.25 -7.54 -15.97
C LEU A 280 1.31 -6.49 -15.61
N ASN A 281 1.24 -5.93 -14.40
CA ASN A 281 2.28 -5.03 -13.92
C ASN A 281 3.62 -5.75 -13.70
N ALA A 282 3.62 -6.98 -13.19
CA ALA A 282 4.85 -7.79 -13.05
C ALA A 282 5.48 -8.12 -14.42
N ILE A 283 4.66 -8.37 -15.44
CA ILE A 283 5.12 -8.54 -16.83
C ILE A 283 5.78 -7.24 -17.33
N ALA A 284 5.17 -6.08 -17.05
CA ALA A 284 5.75 -4.79 -17.39
C ALA A 284 7.11 -4.55 -16.71
N MET A 285 7.21 -4.88 -15.42
CA MET A 285 8.43 -4.77 -14.62
C MET A 285 9.55 -5.66 -15.15
N SER A 286 9.24 -6.91 -15.51
CA SER A 286 10.24 -7.85 -16.05
C SER A 286 10.69 -7.52 -17.47
N GLY A 287 9.92 -6.73 -18.22
CA GLY A 287 10.25 -6.38 -19.60
C GLY A 287 10.03 -7.50 -20.61
N ARG A 288 9.25 -8.54 -20.25
CA ARG A 288 9.11 -9.79 -21.01
C ARG A 288 7.72 -9.89 -21.67
N ALA A 289 7.56 -9.25 -22.82
CA ALA A 289 6.28 -9.15 -23.52
C ALA A 289 5.69 -10.51 -23.94
N GLU A 290 6.52 -11.55 -24.08
CA GLU A 290 6.08 -12.90 -24.44
C GLU A 290 5.03 -13.48 -23.47
N TYR A 291 5.01 -13.03 -22.22
CA TYR A 291 4.03 -13.47 -21.22
C TYR A 291 2.63 -12.89 -21.43
N LEU A 292 2.48 -11.81 -22.20
CA LEU A 292 1.16 -11.25 -22.55
C LEU A 292 0.33 -12.20 -23.43
N THR A 293 1.00 -13.09 -24.16
CA THR A 293 0.37 -14.07 -25.06
C THR A 293 0.64 -15.52 -24.66
N TYR A 294 1.19 -15.75 -23.47
CA TYR A 294 1.46 -17.10 -22.98
C TYR A 294 0.15 -17.83 -22.66
N ARG A 295 -0.19 -18.82 -23.51
CA ARG A 295 -1.43 -19.63 -23.55
C ARG A 295 -2.72 -18.87 -23.88
N LYS A 296 -2.83 -17.62 -23.45
CA LYS A 296 -3.99 -16.74 -23.65
C LYS A 296 -3.52 -15.31 -23.91
N ASP A 297 -4.37 -14.51 -24.54
CA ASP A 297 -4.22 -13.06 -24.62
C ASP A 297 -4.64 -12.43 -23.29
N ARG A 298 -3.66 -11.97 -22.51
CA ARG A 298 -3.87 -11.43 -21.17
C ARG A 298 -4.51 -10.05 -21.17
N LEU A 299 -4.34 -9.27 -22.23
CA LEU A 299 -4.97 -7.95 -22.35
C LEU A 299 -6.46 -8.11 -22.67
N ALA A 300 -6.79 -9.01 -23.61
CA ALA A 300 -8.17 -9.36 -23.90
C ALA A 300 -8.89 -9.99 -22.69
N GLU A 301 -8.22 -10.90 -21.97
CA GLU A 301 -8.75 -11.50 -20.73
C GLU A 301 -9.03 -10.46 -19.65
N ALA A 302 -8.11 -9.52 -19.42
CA ALA A 302 -8.30 -8.43 -18.47
C ALA A 302 -9.48 -7.53 -18.85
N LYS A 303 -9.62 -7.20 -20.14
CA LYS A 303 -10.74 -6.38 -20.65
C LYS A 303 -12.10 -7.06 -20.48
N ASP A 304 -12.20 -8.36 -20.78
CA ASP A 304 -13.42 -9.15 -20.55
C ASP A 304 -13.81 -9.15 -19.07
N LEU A 305 -12.87 -9.50 -18.20
CA LEU A 305 -13.13 -9.58 -16.76
C LEU A 305 -13.52 -8.21 -16.18
N LEU A 306 -12.92 -7.11 -16.67
CA LEU A 306 -13.22 -5.75 -16.21
C LEU A 306 -14.65 -5.32 -16.61
N GLY A 307 -15.11 -5.78 -17.77
CA GLY A 307 -16.49 -5.57 -18.22
C GLY A 307 -17.53 -6.36 -17.42
N ARG A 308 -17.11 -7.46 -16.76
CA ARG A 308 -17.99 -8.38 -16.03
C ARG A 308 -18.15 -8.09 -14.55
N ILE A 309 -17.26 -7.29 -13.94
CA ILE A 309 -17.40 -6.86 -12.55
C ILE A 309 -18.42 -5.74 -12.41
N ASP A 310 -19.06 -5.70 -11.24
CA ASP A 310 -20.01 -4.66 -10.87
C ASP A 310 -19.37 -3.25 -10.95
N PRO A 311 -20.14 -2.19 -11.29
CA PRO A 311 -19.59 -0.84 -11.46
C PRO A 311 -18.84 -0.29 -10.24
N VAL A 312 -19.31 -0.55 -9.02
CA VAL A 312 -18.61 -0.10 -7.80
C VAL A 312 -17.30 -0.87 -7.64
N GLU A 313 -17.30 -2.17 -7.92
CA GLU A 313 -16.10 -3.01 -7.88
C GLU A 313 -15.06 -2.57 -8.93
N ARG A 314 -15.52 -2.08 -10.08
CA ARG A 314 -14.66 -1.54 -11.14
C ARG A 314 -13.82 -0.37 -10.66
N THR A 315 -14.32 0.45 -9.74
CA THR A 315 -13.53 1.54 -9.14
C THR A 315 -12.24 1.05 -8.48
N HIS A 316 -12.24 -0.16 -7.91
CA HIS A 316 -11.05 -0.72 -7.25
C HIS A 316 -10.01 -1.22 -8.24
N MET A 317 -10.45 -1.68 -9.42
CA MET A 317 -9.61 -2.36 -10.42
C MET A 317 -9.14 -1.44 -11.54
N ALA A 318 -9.87 -0.35 -11.81
CA ALA A 318 -9.56 0.58 -12.89
C ALA A 318 -8.13 1.14 -12.79
N LEU A 319 -7.70 1.55 -11.60
CA LEU A 319 -6.35 2.06 -11.37
C LEU A 319 -5.27 1.02 -11.68
N TYR A 320 -5.46 -0.23 -11.24
CA TYR A 320 -4.53 -1.32 -11.57
C TYR A 320 -4.45 -1.55 -13.08
N TYR A 321 -5.59 -1.52 -13.77
CA TYR A 321 -5.66 -1.70 -15.22
C TYR A 321 -4.94 -0.59 -15.97
N LEU A 322 -5.24 0.67 -15.67
CA LEU A 322 -4.64 1.83 -16.32
C LEU A 322 -3.12 1.88 -16.12
N VAL A 323 -2.63 1.67 -14.89
CA VAL A 323 -1.20 1.72 -14.60
C VAL A 323 -0.47 0.53 -15.23
N ALA A 324 -1.03 -0.68 -15.18
CA ALA A 324 -0.43 -1.83 -15.85
C ALA A 324 -0.30 -1.60 -17.37
N LEU A 325 -1.35 -1.09 -18.02
CA LEU A 325 -1.32 -0.78 -19.44
C LEU A 325 -0.32 0.34 -19.79
N HIS A 326 -0.25 1.37 -18.95
CA HIS A 326 0.76 2.42 -19.10
C HIS A 326 2.18 1.85 -19.00
N ASN A 327 2.44 0.98 -18.02
CA ASN A 327 3.73 0.31 -17.83
C ASN A 327 4.08 -0.68 -18.95
N LEU A 328 3.08 -1.22 -19.64
CA LEU A 328 3.25 -2.10 -20.80
C LEU A 328 3.40 -1.33 -22.12
N GLY A 329 3.24 0.00 -22.14
CA GLY A 329 3.19 0.77 -23.40
C GLY A 329 1.99 0.38 -24.26
N ARG A 330 0.85 0.06 -23.64
CA ARG A 330 -0.38 -0.42 -24.30
C ARG A 330 -1.62 0.41 -23.99
N LEU A 331 -1.50 1.44 -23.17
CA LEU A 331 -2.63 2.27 -22.73
C LEU A 331 -3.49 2.80 -23.89
N SER A 332 -2.88 3.49 -24.85
CA SER A 332 -3.61 4.10 -25.97
C SER A 332 -4.25 3.09 -26.93
N ALA A 333 -3.70 1.87 -27.02
CA ALA A 333 -4.26 0.80 -27.84
C ALA A 333 -5.46 0.13 -27.17
N GLU A 334 -5.37 -0.11 -25.85
CA GLU A 334 -6.40 -0.84 -25.10
C GLU A 334 -7.53 0.07 -24.60
N VAL A 335 -7.21 1.33 -24.31
CA VAL A 335 -8.13 2.39 -23.84
C VAL A 335 -7.94 3.64 -24.71
N PRO A 336 -8.43 3.62 -25.96
CA PRO A 336 -8.24 4.73 -26.91
C PRO A 336 -8.95 6.02 -26.48
N ASP A 337 -10.02 5.91 -25.71
CA ASP A 337 -10.73 7.03 -25.08
C ASP A 337 -10.54 6.95 -23.56
N LEU A 338 -9.39 7.43 -23.09
CA LEU A 338 -9.04 7.43 -21.67
C LEU A 338 -10.01 8.30 -20.87
N ASP A 339 -10.42 9.45 -21.43
CA ASP A 339 -11.32 10.38 -20.74
C ASP A 339 -12.69 9.74 -20.49
N ALA A 340 -13.31 9.13 -21.50
CA ALA A 340 -14.58 8.45 -21.32
C ALA A 340 -14.49 7.28 -20.34
N PHE A 341 -13.37 6.53 -20.35
CA PHE A 341 -13.15 5.45 -19.40
C PHE A 341 -13.06 5.97 -17.95
N VAL A 342 -12.31 7.04 -17.72
CA VAL A 342 -12.16 7.64 -16.38
C VAL A 342 -13.49 8.25 -15.92
N GLU A 343 -14.25 8.89 -16.82
CA GLU A 343 -15.57 9.43 -16.53
C GLU A 343 -16.59 8.33 -16.16
N ASP A 344 -16.57 7.16 -16.81
CA ASP A 344 -17.41 6.01 -16.44
C ASP A 344 -17.09 5.50 -15.03
N VAL A 345 -15.80 5.34 -14.72
CA VAL A 345 -15.33 4.85 -13.43
C VAL A 345 -15.66 5.84 -12.31
N LEU A 346 -15.41 7.14 -12.53
CA LEU A 346 -15.71 8.16 -11.53
C LEU A 346 -17.20 8.52 -11.48
N GLY A 347 -17.97 8.22 -12.54
CA GLY A 347 -19.43 8.37 -12.54
C GLY A 347 -20.15 7.58 -11.44
N GLN A 348 -19.46 6.68 -10.76
CA GLN A 348 -19.97 5.91 -9.62
C GLN A 348 -20.05 6.71 -8.29
N TRP A 349 -19.63 7.99 -8.25
CA TRP A 349 -19.74 8.84 -7.04
C TRP A 349 -21.13 8.81 -6.40
N ASP A 350 -22.19 8.94 -7.19
CA ASP A 350 -23.56 8.98 -6.65
C ASP A 350 -24.06 7.58 -6.24
N GLN A 351 -23.52 6.51 -6.83
CA GLN A 351 -23.95 5.12 -6.60
C GLN A 351 -23.24 4.46 -5.42
N ALA A 352 -21.93 4.71 -5.26
CA ALA A 352 -21.16 4.19 -4.13
C ALA A 352 -21.48 5.01 -2.86
N ASP A 353 -21.78 4.31 -1.77
CA ASP A 353 -22.00 4.92 -0.46
C ASP A 353 -20.85 4.59 0.50
N PRO A 354 -19.91 5.52 0.77
CA PRO A 354 -18.73 5.22 1.59
C PRO A 354 -19.06 4.84 3.03
N GLY A 355 -20.30 5.04 3.48
CA GLY A 355 -20.81 4.60 4.78
C GLY A 355 -21.60 3.28 4.76
N ALA A 356 -21.80 2.65 3.60
CA ALA A 356 -22.64 1.46 3.49
C ALA A 356 -21.98 0.19 4.02
N ASN A 357 -20.66 0.04 3.81
CA ASN A 357 -19.85 -1.02 4.40
C ASN A 357 -18.36 -0.65 4.31
N PHE A 358 -17.54 -1.26 5.17
CA PHE A 358 -16.14 -0.87 5.30
C PHE A 358 -15.24 -1.24 4.11
N PHE A 359 -15.54 -2.30 3.36
CA PHE A 359 -14.65 -2.83 2.32
C PHE A 359 -15.13 -2.53 0.89
N ARG A 360 -16.30 -3.00 0.45
CA ARG A 360 -16.73 -2.78 -0.95
C ARG A 360 -16.97 -1.31 -1.27
N ASN A 361 -17.68 -0.57 -0.42
CA ASN A 361 -17.98 0.85 -0.68
C ASN A 361 -17.05 1.82 0.05
N GLY A 362 -16.60 1.46 1.26
CA GLY A 362 -15.81 2.34 2.11
C GLY A 362 -14.48 2.79 1.48
N ILE A 363 -13.91 1.98 0.58
CA ILE A 363 -12.65 2.32 -0.12
C ILE A 363 -12.85 2.76 -1.57
N ALA A 364 -14.07 2.70 -2.12
CA ALA A 364 -14.33 3.04 -3.52
C ALA A 364 -13.94 4.50 -3.83
N TYR A 365 -14.31 5.43 -2.94
CA TYR A 365 -14.00 6.85 -3.08
C TYR A 365 -12.49 7.12 -3.08
N PRO A 366 -11.69 6.59 -2.13
CA PRO A 366 -10.23 6.62 -2.22
C PRO A 366 -9.65 6.17 -3.57
N TYR A 367 -10.14 5.05 -4.13
CA TYR A 367 -9.69 4.58 -5.45
C TYR A 367 -10.10 5.51 -6.60
N MET A 368 -11.30 6.09 -6.56
CA MET A 368 -11.75 7.08 -7.53
C MET A 368 -10.90 8.35 -7.48
N ILE A 369 -10.57 8.83 -6.27
CA ILE A 369 -9.70 10.00 -6.06
C ILE A 369 -8.32 9.75 -6.66
N GLU A 370 -7.71 8.60 -6.36
CA GLU A 370 -6.39 8.28 -6.93
C GLU A 370 -6.45 8.13 -8.44
N THR A 371 -7.50 7.49 -8.97
CA THR A 371 -7.69 7.34 -10.41
C THR A 371 -7.77 8.71 -11.10
N ALA A 372 -8.57 9.65 -10.59
CA ALA A 372 -8.60 11.03 -11.10
C ALA A 372 -7.23 11.71 -10.98
N MET A 373 -6.57 11.55 -9.83
CA MET A 373 -5.28 12.16 -9.58
C MET A 373 -4.24 11.70 -10.61
N VAL A 374 -4.05 10.39 -10.78
CA VAL A 374 -3.00 9.86 -11.66
C VAL A 374 -3.33 10.00 -13.14
N THR A 375 -4.60 10.20 -13.51
CA THR A 375 -5.00 10.43 -14.91
C THR A 375 -5.09 11.90 -15.28
N GLY A 376 -4.79 12.82 -14.35
CA GLY A 376 -4.84 14.25 -14.63
C GLY A 376 -6.26 14.80 -14.76
N ARG A 377 -7.24 14.19 -14.08
CA ARG A 377 -8.66 14.56 -14.10
C ARG A 377 -9.17 15.11 -12.75
N PRO A 378 -8.54 16.17 -12.19
CA PRO A 378 -8.99 16.76 -10.93
C PRO A 378 -10.38 17.42 -11.03
N ASP A 379 -10.83 17.72 -12.24
CA ASP A 379 -12.17 18.22 -12.54
C ASP A 379 -13.27 17.25 -12.10
N LEU A 380 -12.98 15.93 -12.07
CA LEU A 380 -13.91 14.89 -11.66
C LEU A 380 -13.96 14.70 -10.14
N ILE A 381 -13.07 15.34 -9.36
CA ILE A 381 -13.08 15.30 -7.90
C ILE A 381 -14.00 16.42 -7.39
N THR A 382 -15.21 16.06 -6.98
CA THR A 382 -16.21 17.05 -6.54
C THR A 382 -16.14 17.32 -5.04
N ALA A 383 -16.35 18.59 -4.63
CA ALA A 383 -16.43 18.95 -3.21
C ALA A 383 -17.50 18.14 -2.45
N ARG A 384 -18.65 17.90 -3.09
CA ARG A 384 -19.73 17.05 -2.55
C ARG A 384 -19.25 15.63 -2.27
N GLY A 385 -18.49 15.03 -3.18
CA GLY A 385 -17.91 13.69 -3.01
C GLY A 385 -16.91 13.65 -1.85
N LEU A 386 -16.03 14.66 -1.75
CA LEU A 386 -15.08 14.76 -0.64
C LEU A 386 -15.76 14.95 0.71
N ASP A 387 -16.80 15.78 0.78
CA ASP A 387 -17.55 16.02 2.02
C ASP A 387 -18.36 14.78 2.43
N ARG A 388 -18.90 14.04 1.45
CA ARG A 388 -19.57 12.75 1.70
C ARG A 388 -18.59 11.70 2.24
N LEU A 389 -17.37 11.61 1.70
CA LEU A 389 -16.31 10.75 2.24
C LEU A 389 -15.97 11.12 3.68
N ALA A 390 -15.71 12.40 3.92
CA ALA A 390 -15.30 12.89 5.23
C ALA A 390 -16.41 12.74 6.29
N GLY A 391 -17.69 12.66 5.88
CA GLY A 391 -18.87 12.56 6.74
C GLY A 391 -19.46 11.16 6.93
N SER A 392 -18.89 10.12 6.31
CA SER A 392 -19.54 8.80 6.22
C SER A 392 -19.30 7.88 7.42
N TYR A 393 -18.27 8.11 8.24
CA TYR A 393 -17.85 7.14 9.26
C TYR A 393 -18.88 6.80 10.35
N PRO A 394 -19.81 7.70 10.76
CA PRO A 394 -20.87 7.33 11.70
C PRO A 394 -21.84 6.31 11.12
N ASP A 395 -21.94 6.19 9.80
CA ASP A 395 -22.81 5.20 9.15
C ASP A 395 -22.25 3.77 9.23
N LEU A 396 -20.97 3.62 9.53
CA LEU A 396 -20.34 2.31 9.73
C LEU A 396 -20.71 1.68 11.09
N ASP A 397 -21.45 2.38 11.95
CA ASP A 397 -21.92 1.83 13.24
C ASP A 397 -23.15 0.92 13.09
N ARG A 398 -23.64 0.72 11.86
CA ARG A 398 -24.83 -0.10 11.57
C ARG A 398 -24.62 -1.59 11.89
N THR A 399 -23.39 -2.10 11.77
CA THR A 399 -23.07 -3.50 12.07
C THR A 399 -21.79 -3.58 12.90
N ASP A 400 -21.64 -4.64 13.70
CA ASP A 400 -20.42 -4.84 14.49
C ASP A 400 -19.19 -5.08 13.61
N LEU A 401 -19.39 -5.72 12.45
CA LEU A 401 -18.32 -5.94 11.48
C LEU A 401 -17.79 -4.60 10.94
N ASP A 402 -18.69 -3.69 10.53
CA ASP A 402 -18.31 -2.37 10.01
C ASP A 402 -17.71 -1.49 11.11
N ARG A 403 -18.27 -1.53 12.32
CA ARG A 403 -17.79 -0.81 13.50
C ARG A 403 -16.32 -1.17 13.82
N ALA A 404 -16.02 -2.46 13.92
CA ALA A 404 -14.69 -2.96 14.22
C ALA A 404 -13.68 -2.73 13.09
N ASN A 405 -14.15 -2.60 11.84
CA ASN A 405 -13.26 -2.37 10.69
C ASN A 405 -13.20 -0.91 10.23
N ARG A 406 -13.84 0.04 10.93
CA ARG A 406 -13.85 1.46 10.58
C ARG A 406 -12.47 2.09 10.30
N PRO A 407 -11.38 1.73 11.01
CA PRO A 407 -10.05 2.24 10.69
C PRO A 407 -9.62 1.94 9.26
N TYR A 408 -10.12 0.86 8.65
CA TYR A 408 -9.76 0.46 7.29
C TYR A 408 -10.13 1.55 6.26
N PRO A 409 -11.40 1.87 5.97
CA PRO A 409 -11.74 2.90 4.99
C PRO A 409 -11.28 4.30 5.43
N PHE A 410 -11.22 4.56 6.74
CA PHE A 410 -10.73 5.83 7.26
C PHE A 410 -9.26 6.08 6.90
N SER A 411 -8.40 5.06 6.98
CA SER A 411 -6.98 5.16 6.63
C SER A 411 -6.77 5.46 5.15
N TYR A 412 -7.56 4.81 4.29
CA TYR A 412 -7.54 5.07 2.85
C TYR A 412 -7.93 6.52 2.54
N ALA A 413 -9.00 7.02 3.18
CA ALA A 413 -9.42 8.41 3.01
C ALA A 413 -8.40 9.40 3.56
N LEU A 414 -7.80 9.13 4.73
CA LEU A 414 -6.75 9.97 5.30
C LEU A 414 -5.56 10.08 4.35
N ASN A 415 -5.10 8.95 3.82
CA ASN A 415 -4.01 8.94 2.85
C ASN A 415 -4.37 9.70 1.57
N MET A 416 -5.53 9.41 0.96
CA MET A 416 -5.97 10.05 -0.30
C MET A 416 -6.25 11.55 -0.16
N LEU A 417 -6.98 11.96 0.87
CA LEU A 417 -7.23 13.38 1.14
C LEU A 417 -5.93 14.11 1.48
N GLY A 418 -4.98 13.43 2.13
CA GLY A 418 -3.61 13.91 2.27
C GLY A 418 -2.98 14.19 0.91
N GLU A 419 -2.99 13.20 0.02
CA GLU A 419 -2.36 13.27 -1.30
C GLU A 419 -2.87 14.42 -2.17
N ILE A 420 -4.18 14.68 -2.16
CA ILE A 420 -4.80 15.79 -2.92
C ILE A 420 -4.91 17.12 -2.14
N GLY A 421 -4.33 17.22 -0.94
CA GLY A 421 -4.34 18.44 -0.13
C GLY A 421 -5.70 18.82 0.46
N ALA A 422 -6.61 17.86 0.64
CA ALA A 422 -7.96 18.02 1.16
C ALA A 422 -8.18 17.40 2.55
N VAL A 423 -7.09 17.07 3.25
CA VAL A 423 -7.08 16.39 4.55
C VAL A 423 -7.71 17.21 5.67
N ASP A 424 -7.74 18.54 5.54
CA ASP A 424 -8.40 19.45 6.47
C ASP A 424 -9.85 19.05 6.76
N ARG A 425 -10.55 18.47 5.78
CA ARG A 425 -11.92 17.95 5.94
C ARG A 425 -12.07 16.90 7.05
N LEU A 426 -11.02 16.14 7.35
CA LEU A 426 -11.05 15.15 8.43
C LEU A 426 -10.77 15.76 9.81
N TYR A 427 -10.16 16.95 9.84
CA TYR A 427 -9.73 17.64 11.06
C TYR A 427 -10.66 18.80 11.47
N VAL A 428 -11.52 19.28 10.57
CA VAL A 428 -12.49 20.35 10.88
C VAL A 428 -13.69 19.77 11.65
N PRO A 429 -14.09 20.41 12.78
CA PRO A 429 -15.32 20.06 13.49
C PRO A 429 -16.57 20.10 12.62
N SER A 430 -17.47 19.14 12.77
CA SER A 430 -18.75 19.14 12.05
C SER A 430 -19.93 18.66 12.89
N ALA A 431 -21.14 19.10 12.51
CA ALA A 431 -22.38 18.66 13.14
C ALA A 431 -22.59 17.14 13.00
N ARG A 432 -22.07 16.53 11.92
CA ARG A 432 -22.14 15.08 11.68
C ARG A 432 -21.46 14.27 12.78
N TYR A 433 -20.44 14.84 13.42
CA TYR A 433 -19.66 14.23 14.50
C TYR A 433 -19.95 14.85 15.87
N GLY A 434 -21.07 15.58 16.01
CA GLY A 434 -21.45 16.23 17.26
C GLY A 434 -20.52 17.38 17.67
N GLY A 435 -20.00 18.14 16.70
CA GLY A 435 -19.06 19.25 16.94
C GLY A 435 -17.61 18.81 17.11
N ARG A 436 -17.28 17.54 16.85
CA ARG A 436 -15.90 17.02 16.76
C ARG A 436 -15.45 16.91 15.31
N SER A 437 -14.15 16.75 15.09
CA SER A 437 -13.61 16.36 13.78
C SER A 437 -13.83 14.87 13.50
N ALA A 438 -13.78 14.45 12.24
CA ALA A 438 -13.86 13.03 11.87
C ALA A 438 -12.75 12.20 12.53
N VAL A 439 -11.51 12.70 12.55
CA VAL A 439 -10.36 12.04 13.22
C VAL A 439 -10.65 11.79 14.69
N ALA A 440 -10.98 12.86 15.44
CA ALA A 440 -11.28 12.75 16.86
C ALA A 440 -12.46 11.81 17.14
N TRP A 441 -13.49 11.81 16.28
CA TRP A 441 -14.62 10.90 16.44
C TRP A 441 -14.21 9.44 16.19
N VAL A 442 -13.51 9.14 15.10
CA VAL A 442 -13.07 7.78 14.76
C VAL A 442 -12.16 7.20 15.83
N VAL A 443 -11.18 7.97 16.31
CA VAL A 443 -10.29 7.54 17.39
C VAL A 443 -11.05 7.35 18.69
N ASP A 444 -12.02 8.22 19.01
CA ASP A 444 -12.83 8.07 20.23
C ASP A 444 -13.67 6.79 20.25
N HIS A 445 -14.09 6.32 19.06
CA HIS A 445 -14.93 5.14 18.86
C HIS A 445 -14.13 3.87 18.56
N LEU A 446 -12.81 3.87 18.81
CA LEU A 446 -12.04 2.62 18.87
C LEU A 446 -12.37 1.88 20.17
N SER A 447 -12.34 0.56 20.12
CA SER A 447 -12.46 -0.27 21.33
C SER A 447 -11.31 -0.03 22.32
N ASP A 448 -11.53 -0.34 23.60
CA ASP A 448 -10.50 -0.22 24.63
C ASP A 448 -9.25 -1.01 24.25
N GLY A 449 -8.15 -0.29 24.06
CA GLY A 449 -6.88 -0.86 23.63
C GLY A 449 -6.81 -1.30 22.17
N GLY A 450 -7.77 -0.92 21.33
CA GLY A 450 -7.81 -1.29 19.91
C GLY A 450 -8.03 -2.79 19.68
N ARG A 451 -8.64 -3.50 20.64
CA ARG A 451 -8.74 -4.97 20.62
C ARG A 451 -9.69 -5.51 19.57
N GLU A 452 -10.81 -4.85 19.34
CA GLU A 452 -11.80 -5.25 18.32
C GLU A 452 -11.29 -4.95 16.90
N GLU A 453 -10.63 -3.80 16.72
CA GLU A 453 -10.01 -3.43 15.45
C GLU A 453 -8.80 -4.31 15.14
N GLY A 454 -8.06 -4.71 16.18
CA GLY A 454 -6.88 -5.54 16.11
C GLY A 454 -5.91 -5.02 15.05
N ASN A 455 -5.60 -5.87 14.09
CA ASN A 455 -4.62 -5.57 13.04
C ASN A 455 -5.05 -4.43 12.10
N ARG A 456 -6.33 -4.07 12.03
CA ARG A 456 -6.80 -2.98 11.17
C ARG A 456 -6.32 -1.61 11.65
N LEU A 457 -5.99 -1.50 12.94
CA LEU A 457 -5.43 -0.27 13.50
C LEU A 457 -4.10 0.11 12.85
N SER A 458 -3.29 -0.87 12.44
CA SER A 458 -2.01 -0.62 11.75
C SER A 458 -2.16 0.17 10.45
N MET A 459 -3.33 0.12 9.80
CA MET A 459 -3.58 0.91 8.58
C MET A 459 -3.65 2.41 8.88
N LEU A 460 -4.17 2.79 10.05
CA LEU A 460 -4.23 4.19 10.48
C LEU A 460 -2.82 4.67 10.81
N ASP A 461 -2.04 3.83 11.48
CA ASP A 461 -0.62 4.05 11.72
C ASP A 461 0.14 4.25 10.39
N HIS A 462 -0.07 3.39 9.39
CA HIS A 462 0.52 3.54 8.05
C HIS A 462 0.10 4.84 7.36
N ALA A 463 -1.17 5.24 7.46
CA ALA A 463 -1.66 6.49 6.86
C ALA A 463 -0.99 7.72 7.49
N LEU A 464 -0.80 7.72 8.82
CA LEU A 464 -0.11 8.78 9.54
C LEU A 464 1.39 8.83 9.22
N VAL A 465 2.06 7.68 9.19
CA VAL A 465 3.47 7.58 8.78
C VAL A 465 3.65 8.00 7.33
N SER A 466 2.75 7.58 6.43
CA SER A 466 2.71 8.02 5.04
C SER A 466 2.60 9.54 4.95
N TYR A 467 1.66 10.13 5.69
CA TYR A 467 1.47 11.57 5.70
C TYR A 467 2.70 12.32 6.23
N ALA A 468 3.32 11.83 7.31
CA ALA A 468 4.58 12.37 7.82
C ALA A 468 5.70 12.30 6.78
N LEU A 469 5.89 11.14 6.12
CA LEU A 469 6.91 10.96 5.10
C LEU A 469 6.72 11.91 3.92
N ARG A 470 5.48 12.28 3.56
CA ARG A 470 5.23 13.26 2.50
C ARG A 470 5.80 14.64 2.84
N LEU A 471 5.90 15.01 4.12
CA LEU A 471 6.43 16.32 4.53
C LEU A 471 7.96 16.45 4.41
N ARG A 472 8.67 15.40 3.96
CA ARG A 472 10.15 15.37 3.86
C ARG A 472 10.77 16.33 2.84
N GLY A 473 9.98 17.08 2.09
CA GLY A 473 10.44 18.02 1.07
C GLY A 473 10.47 17.41 -0.33
N ARG A 474 10.14 18.25 -1.33
CA ARG A 474 10.09 17.87 -2.76
C ARG A 474 11.44 17.44 -3.32
N ASP A 475 12.53 17.92 -2.72
CA ASP A 475 13.91 17.60 -3.14
C ASP A 475 14.32 16.18 -2.74
N ARG A 476 13.59 15.55 -1.81
CA ARG A 476 13.78 14.15 -1.40
C ARG A 476 12.74 13.25 -2.09
N ALA A 477 12.83 13.19 -3.42
CA ALA A 477 11.98 12.37 -4.29
C ALA A 477 12.24 10.85 -4.09
N GLU A 478 11.91 10.01 -5.06
CA GLU A 478 12.12 8.56 -4.96
C GLU A 478 13.61 8.20 -4.80
N THR A 479 13.91 7.04 -4.19
CA THR A 479 15.27 6.57 -3.95
C THR A 479 15.99 6.17 -5.25
N GLU A 480 17.32 6.02 -5.20
CA GLU A 480 18.11 5.66 -6.39
C GLU A 480 17.68 4.33 -7.01
N LEU A 481 17.22 3.38 -6.18
CA LEU A 481 16.68 2.10 -6.65
C LEU A 481 15.60 2.29 -7.73
N PHE A 482 14.63 3.17 -7.46
CA PHE A 482 13.53 3.44 -8.37
C PHE A 482 13.93 4.36 -9.53
N ARG A 483 14.76 5.39 -9.26
CA ARG A 483 15.25 6.31 -10.30
C ARG A 483 16.05 5.61 -11.40
N ASN A 484 16.75 4.54 -11.07
CA ASN A 484 17.61 3.81 -12.00
C ASN A 484 16.85 2.73 -12.80
N PHE A 485 15.65 2.38 -12.39
CA PHE A 485 14.85 1.39 -13.08
C PHE A 485 14.16 1.98 -14.32
N ARG A 486 13.97 1.13 -15.35
CA ARG A 486 13.31 1.51 -16.61
C ARG A 486 12.32 0.42 -17.03
N PHE A 487 11.09 0.84 -17.33
CA PHE A 487 10.07 -0.02 -17.92
C PHE A 487 10.40 -0.27 -19.40
N ARG A 488 11.00 -1.43 -19.68
CA ARG A 488 11.47 -1.83 -21.03
C ARG A 488 10.36 -1.95 -22.09
N LEU A 489 9.11 -2.06 -21.67
CA LEU A 489 7.95 -2.20 -22.57
C LEU A 489 7.18 -0.89 -22.78
N ALA A 490 7.39 0.12 -21.94
CA ALA A 490 6.73 1.43 -22.04
C ALA A 490 7.49 2.43 -22.93
N SER A 491 8.69 2.06 -23.37
CA SER A 491 9.62 2.91 -24.16
C SER A 491 9.39 2.83 -25.66
#